data_AF-A0A2C6B710-F1
#
_entry.id   AF-A0A2C6B710-F1
#
_cell.length_a   1.000
_cell.length_b   1.000
_cell.length_c   1.000
_cell.angle_alpha   90.00
_cell.angle_beta   90.00
_cell.angle_gamma   90.00
#
_symmetry.space_group_name_H-M   'P 1'
#
loop_
_entity.id
_entity.type
_entity.pdbx_description
1 polymer ?
#
loop_
_entity_poly.entity_id
_entity_poly.type
_entity_poly.pdbx_seq_one_letter_code
_entity_poly.pdbx_strand_id
1 'polypeptide(L)'
;MRQIEDYLIYEKFRTDDFQSRNISLRLYNERGLFRHLTTRISRYQRRYPTAAPTASLARYQHDHRLEKERYHLMALSKRNDRHNLSEQETSIFHHMLAMRFRQACETLAHLRLTNKQIDLPLLDECLAAYAQNPKPEQPGIHLFYLATLLYLRQDNDPVFADLKSGIEAYIDDFPHNDQRDLLVLAINHCLRQSNAGRREFLSQTLDLYKLGLQRKTFYERGRIGIFTFNNIVGVALKLGEVGWADEFLEANASRLPQEKREEVVSLNRARLAYEKSDYDATLSFLQTADYQDFIHHFTARLLQLKIFFERDDFNLLTSHLRSTKSLLGRRKNIGYHQRNYRNIFRLAEKIVRIPPGDREVAGQLKAQIMATDPCTEKEWLLRAVERDF
;
A
#
# COMPACT_ATOMS: atom_id res chain seq x y z
N MET A 1 -20.23 15.43 -28.04
CA MET A 1 -20.27 14.53 -26.87
C MET A 1 -20.26 13.07 -27.34
N ARG A 2 -21.36 12.51 -27.86
CA ARG A 2 -21.43 11.09 -28.29
C ARG A 2 -20.32 10.64 -29.26
N GLN A 3 -20.01 11.40 -30.31
CA GLN A 3 -18.94 11.04 -31.25
C GLN A 3 -17.54 11.03 -30.60
N ILE A 4 -17.32 11.86 -29.59
CA ILE A 4 -16.06 11.89 -28.82
C ILE A 4 -16.01 10.65 -27.90
N GLU A 5 -17.12 10.31 -27.25
CA GLU A 5 -17.23 9.08 -26.46
C GLU A 5 -17.00 7.83 -27.31
N ASP A 6 -17.62 7.74 -28.49
CA ASP A 6 -17.44 6.63 -29.43
C ASP A 6 -15.97 6.52 -29.88
N TYR A 7 -15.31 7.65 -30.13
CA TYR A 7 -13.88 7.68 -30.44
C TYR A 7 -13.02 7.19 -29.26
N LEU A 8 -13.29 7.66 -28.04
CA LEU A 8 -12.56 7.23 -26.83
C LEU A 8 -12.74 5.73 -26.56
N ILE A 9 -13.95 5.20 -26.77
CA ILE A 9 -14.23 3.76 -26.69
C ILE A 9 -13.45 3.00 -27.75
N TYR A 10 -13.46 3.47 -29.00
CA TYR A 10 -12.72 2.84 -30.10
C TYR A 10 -11.20 2.86 -29.85
N GLU A 11 -10.67 4.00 -29.40
CA GLU A 11 -9.25 4.15 -29.03
C GLU A 11 -8.88 3.18 -27.92
N LYS A 12 -9.67 3.14 -26.82
CA LYS A 12 -9.44 2.19 -25.73
C LYS A 12 -9.51 0.75 -26.21
N PHE A 13 -10.49 0.40 -27.03
CA PHE A 13 -10.68 -0.93 -27.59
C PHE A 13 -9.51 -1.40 -28.47
N ARG A 14 -8.82 -0.48 -29.16
CA ARG A 14 -7.61 -0.80 -29.92
C ARG A 14 -6.40 -1.14 -29.04
N THR A 15 -6.40 -0.66 -27.80
CA THR A 15 -5.28 -0.84 -26.85
C THR A 15 -5.50 -1.97 -25.84
N ASP A 16 -6.75 -2.35 -25.56
CA ASP A 16 -7.09 -3.45 -24.64
C ASP A 16 -7.10 -4.81 -25.36
N ASP A 17 -6.05 -5.59 -25.10
CA ASP A 17 -5.78 -6.85 -25.77
C ASP A 17 -6.83 -7.92 -25.43
N PHE A 18 -7.30 -8.04 -24.18
CA PHE A 18 -8.24 -9.10 -23.80
C PHE A 18 -9.71 -8.76 -24.10
N GLN A 19 -10.13 -7.50 -23.95
CA GLN A 19 -11.49 -7.09 -24.33
C GLN A 19 -11.72 -7.22 -25.84
N SER A 20 -10.75 -6.79 -26.66
CA SER A 20 -10.80 -6.97 -28.11
C SER A 20 -10.85 -8.43 -28.53
N ARG A 21 -10.11 -9.30 -27.82
CA ARG A 21 -10.17 -10.76 -28.01
C ARG A 21 -11.54 -11.34 -27.69
N ASN A 22 -12.13 -10.98 -26.56
CA ASN A 22 -13.45 -11.46 -26.15
C ASN A 22 -14.55 -11.07 -27.14
N ILE A 23 -14.57 -9.80 -27.57
CA ILE A 23 -15.55 -9.32 -28.56
C ILE A 23 -15.38 -10.03 -29.89
N SER A 24 -14.13 -10.25 -30.33
CA SER A 24 -13.90 -10.95 -31.59
C SER A 24 -14.36 -12.41 -31.57
N LEU A 25 -14.17 -13.12 -30.46
CA LEU A 25 -14.67 -14.50 -30.31
C LEU A 25 -16.20 -14.53 -30.49
N ARG A 26 -16.90 -13.62 -29.81
CA ARG A 26 -18.35 -13.47 -29.92
C ARG A 26 -18.77 -13.13 -31.35
N LEU A 27 -18.12 -12.16 -31.98
CA LEU A 27 -18.43 -11.72 -33.36
C LEU A 27 -18.28 -12.86 -34.37
N TYR A 28 -17.24 -13.69 -34.23
CA TYR A 28 -17.07 -14.83 -35.13
C TYR A 28 -18.15 -15.89 -34.94
N ASN A 29 -18.57 -16.15 -33.70
CA ASN A 29 -19.65 -17.08 -33.43
C ASN A 29 -21.00 -16.56 -33.96
N GLU A 30 -21.37 -15.32 -33.63
CA GLU A 30 -22.62 -14.66 -34.07
C GLU A 30 -22.75 -14.59 -35.61
N ARG A 31 -21.63 -14.42 -36.32
CA ARG A 31 -21.60 -14.37 -37.79
C ARG A 31 -21.37 -15.73 -38.46
N GLY A 32 -21.30 -16.82 -37.71
CA GLY A 32 -21.06 -18.17 -38.25
C GLY A 32 -19.66 -18.35 -38.87
N LEU A 33 -18.69 -17.51 -38.50
CA LEU A 33 -17.32 -17.49 -39.02
C LEU A 33 -16.44 -18.56 -38.33
N PHE A 34 -16.89 -19.82 -38.32
CA PHE A 34 -16.30 -20.89 -37.50
C PHE A 34 -14.82 -21.18 -37.81
N ARG A 35 -14.39 -21.08 -39.08
CA ARG A 35 -12.95 -21.25 -39.44
C ARG A 35 -12.06 -20.21 -38.74
N HIS A 36 -12.53 -18.96 -38.64
CA HIS A 36 -11.82 -17.89 -37.95
C HIS A 36 -11.82 -18.12 -36.43
N LEU A 37 -12.95 -18.57 -35.89
CA LEU A 37 -13.08 -18.93 -34.48
C LEU A 37 -12.12 -20.06 -34.08
N THR A 38 -12.11 -21.18 -34.83
CA THR A 38 -11.18 -22.30 -34.60
C THR A 38 -9.72 -21.84 -34.66
N THR A 39 -9.37 -21.07 -35.69
CA THR A 39 -7.99 -20.54 -35.85
C THR A 39 -7.59 -19.67 -34.67
N ARG A 40 -8.49 -18.83 -34.17
CA ARG A 40 -8.22 -17.94 -33.04
C ARG A 40 -8.05 -18.70 -31.73
N ILE A 41 -8.91 -19.68 -31.46
CA ILE A 41 -8.80 -20.56 -30.28
C ILE A 41 -7.48 -21.34 -30.31
N SER A 42 -7.15 -21.98 -31.44
CA SER A 42 -5.88 -22.72 -31.57
C SER A 42 -4.65 -21.81 -31.44
N ARG A 43 -4.72 -20.58 -31.96
CA ARG A 43 -3.63 -19.61 -31.82
C ARG A 43 -3.42 -19.20 -30.36
N TYR A 44 -4.49 -18.98 -29.62
CA TYR A 44 -4.41 -18.63 -28.20
C TYR A 44 -3.78 -19.77 -27.38
N GLN A 45 -4.21 -21.02 -27.63
CA GLN A 45 -3.68 -22.21 -26.94
C GLN A 45 -2.20 -22.47 -27.26
N ARG A 46 -1.77 -22.29 -28.52
CA ARG A 46 -0.36 -22.52 -28.92
C ARG A 46 0.58 -21.41 -28.49
N ARG A 47 0.10 -20.18 -28.41
CA ARG A 47 0.90 -18.98 -28.18
C ARG A 47 0.56 -18.34 -26.84
N TYR A 48 0.32 -19.19 -25.83
CA TYR A 48 0.02 -18.81 -24.44
C TYR A 48 0.74 -17.48 -24.13
N PRO A 49 0.01 -16.40 -23.81
CA PRO A 49 0.51 -15.07 -24.16
C PRO A 49 1.84 -14.78 -23.44
N THR A 50 2.93 -14.82 -24.20
CA THR A 50 4.29 -14.47 -23.74
C THR A 50 4.52 -12.96 -23.66
N ALA A 51 3.50 -12.14 -23.97
CA ALA A 51 3.63 -10.69 -24.14
C ALA A 51 2.52 -9.86 -23.46
N ALA A 52 1.54 -10.47 -22.79
CA ALA A 52 0.45 -9.77 -22.10
C ALA A 52 0.54 -10.02 -20.59
N PRO A 53 -0.01 -9.17 -19.72
CA PRO A 53 -0.05 -9.41 -18.28
C PRO A 53 -0.86 -10.69 -17.99
N THR A 54 -0.15 -11.80 -17.85
CA THR A 54 -0.70 -13.17 -17.69
C THR A 54 -1.42 -13.33 -16.35
N ALA A 55 -1.13 -12.45 -15.39
CA ALA A 55 -1.75 -12.40 -14.07
C ALA A 55 -3.01 -11.52 -14.00
N SER A 56 -3.40 -10.86 -15.10
CA SER A 56 -4.56 -9.95 -15.13
C SER A 56 -5.90 -10.67 -14.94
N LEU A 57 -6.87 -10.00 -14.32
CA LEU A 57 -8.24 -10.52 -14.22
C LEU A 57 -8.87 -10.78 -15.60
N ALA A 58 -8.60 -9.88 -16.56
CA ALA A 58 -9.13 -9.98 -17.92
C ALA A 58 -8.67 -11.26 -18.64
N ARG A 59 -7.47 -11.77 -18.33
CA ARG A 59 -6.98 -13.06 -18.83
C ARG A 59 -7.84 -14.22 -18.34
N TYR A 60 -8.16 -14.30 -17.05
CA TYR A 60 -8.99 -15.39 -16.53
C TYR A 60 -10.42 -15.33 -17.07
N GLN A 61 -10.96 -14.12 -17.25
CA GLN A 61 -12.25 -13.93 -17.91
C GLN A 61 -12.21 -14.43 -19.36
N HIS A 62 -11.13 -14.12 -20.08
CA HIS A 62 -10.93 -14.55 -21.46
C HIS A 62 -10.78 -16.07 -21.57
N ASP A 63 -10.01 -16.70 -20.69
CA ASP A 63 -9.84 -18.16 -20.65
C ASP A 63 -11.19 -18.86 -20.52
N HIS A 64 -12.03 -18.41 -19.58
CA HIS A 64 -13.38 -18.95 -19.43
C HIS A 64 -14.24 -18.72 -20.68
N ARG A 65 -14.20 -17.51 -21.26
CA ARG A 65 -14.95 -17.22 -22.49
C ARG A 65 -14.51 -18.12 -23.65
N LEU A 66 -13.21 -18.32 -23.81
CA LEU A 66 -12.63 -19.17 -24.84
C LEU A 66 -13.14 -20.61 -24.73
N GLU A 67 -13.23 -21.15 -23.51
CA GLU A 67 -13.77 -22.48 -23.26
C GLU A 67 -15.26 -22.59 -23.63
N LYS A 68 -16.07 -21.55 -23.38
CA LYS A 68 -17.47 -21.53 -23.83
C LYS A 68 -17.60 -21.56 -25.36
N GLU A 69 -16.76 -20.80 -26.07
CA GLU A 69 -16.80 -20.77 -27.54
C GLU A 69 -16.25 -22.07 -28.15
N ARG A 70 -15.29 -22.72 -27.47
CA ARG A 70 -14.78 -24.05 -27.84
C ARG A 70 -15.89 -25.12 -27.77
N TYR A 71 -16.75 -25.05 -26.76
CA TYR A 71 -17.91 -25.93 -26.64
C TYR A 71 -18.85 -25.80 -27.85
N HIS A 72 -19.17 -24.58 -28.28
CA HIS A 72 -20.02 -24.36 -29.45
C HIS A 72 -19.45 -24.98 -30.72
N LEU A 73 -18.14 -24.88 -30.94
CA LEU A 73 -17.49 -25.55 -32.08
C LEU A 73 -17.55 -27.08 -32.00
N MET A 74 -17.34 -27.64 -30.81
CA MET A 74 -17.40 -29.09 -30.58
C MET A 74 -18.83 -29.61 -30.81
N ALA A 75 -19.85 -28.91 -30.31
CA ALA A 75 -21.26 -29.27 -30.48
C ALA A 75 -21.71 -29.25 -31.95
N LEU A 76 -21.11 -28.39 -32.79
CA LEU A 76 -21.36 -28.36 -34.24
C LEU A 76 -20.73 -29.56 -34.97
N SER A 77 -19.66 -30.13 -34.44
CA SER A 77 -19.03 -31.31 -35.01
C SER A 77 -19.74 -32.58 -34.53
N LYS A 78 -20.57 -33.18 -35.39
CA LYS A 78 -21.37 -34.40 -35.13
C LYS A 78 -20.56 -35.68 -34.79
N ARG A 79 -19.29 -35.58 -34.40
CA ARG A 79 -18.34 -36.71 -34.44
C ARG A 79 -17.60 -37.07 -33.15
N ASN A 80 -17.88 -36.47 -31.99
CA ASN A 80 -17.37 -36.98 -30.71
C ASN A 80 -18.14 -36.42 -29.50
N ASP A 81 -18.57 -37.30 -28.59
CA ASP A 81 -19.19 -36.97 -27.29
C ASP A 81 -18.27 -36.23 -26.29
N ARG A 82 -17.01 -35.98 -26.67
CA ARG A 82 -16.01 -35.31 -25.83
C ARG A 82 -16.18 -33.80 -25.88
N HIS A 83 -17.11 -33.31 -25.06
CA HIS A 83 -17.26 -31.88 -24.76
C HIS A 83 -16.21 -31.42 -23.73
N ASN A 84 -15.85 -30.14 -23.78
CA ASN A 84 -14.90 -29.51 -22.85
C ASN A 84 -15.55 -28.97 -21.56
N LEU A 85 -16.51 -29.70 -20.99
CA LEU A 85 -17.26 -29.23 -19.82
C LEU A 85 -16.34 -29.10 -18.59
N SER A 86 -15.39 -30.02 -18.40
CA SER A 86 -14.44 -29.97 -17.28
C SER A 86 -13.56 -28.72 -17.31
N GLU A 87 -13.11 -28.30 -18.50
CA GLU A 87 -12.32 -27.10 -18.68
C GLU A 87 -13.16 -25.82 -18.52
N GLN A 88 -14.45 -25.85 -18.85
CA GLN A 88 -15.37 -24.76 -18.52
C GLN A 88 -15.52 -24.58 -17.01
N GLU A 89 -15.73 -25.67 -16.26
CA GLU A 89 -15.82 -25.65 -14.79
C GLU A 89 -14.51 -25.17 -14.15
N THR A 90 -13.37 -25.64 -14.67
CA THR A 90 -12.06 -25.22 -14.16
C THR A 90 -11.79 -23.74 -14.44
N SER A 91 -12.09 -23.27 -15.65
CA SER A 91 -11.84 -21.87 -16.04
C SER A 91 -12.76 -20.88 -15.35
N ILE A 92 -14.05 -21.21 -15.16
CA ILE A 92 -14.97 -20.35 -14.40
C ILE A 92 -14.54 -20.26 -12.94
N PHE A 93 -14.10 -21.37 -12.34
CA PHE A 93 -13.61 -21.39 -10.98
C PHE A 93 -12.37 -20.52 -10.80
N HIS A 94 -11.36 -20.63 -11.69
CA HIS A 94 -10.19 -19.74 -11.66
C HIS A 94 -10.57 -18.26 -11.81
N HIS A 95 -11.48 -17.94 -12.72
CA HIS A 95 -11.96 -16.57 -12.89
C HIS A 95 -12.66 -16.04 -11.64
N MET A 96 -13.52 -16.87 -11.02
CA MET A 96 -14.20 -16.56 -9.77
C MET A 96 -13.20 -16.29 -8.65
N LEU A 97 -12.19 -17.14 -8.45
CA LEU A 97 -11.17 -16.94 -7.43
C LEU A 97 -10.37 -15.65 -7.66
N ALA A 98 -9.95 -15.40 -8.91
CA ALA A 98 -9.21 -14.20 -9.29
C ALA A 98 -10.00 -12.92 -8.98
N MET A 99 -11.31 -12.91 -9.24
CA MET A 99 -12.21 -11.81 -8.86
C MET A 99 -12.37 -11.72 -7.34
N ARG A 100 -12.66 -12.86 -6.70
CA ARG A 100 -13.05 -12.91 -5.30
C ARG A 100 -11.95 -12.42 -4.37
N PHE A 101 -10.70 -12.83 -4.61
CA PHE A 101 -9.57 -12.42 -3.78
C PHE A 101 -9.16 -10.96 -3.99
N ARG A 102 -9.24 -10.44 -5.22
CA ARG A 102 -9.07 -9.00 -5.47
C ARG A 102 -10.09 -8.18 -4.70
N GLN A 103 -11.37 -8.51 -4.87
CA GLN A 103 -12.46 -7.83 -4.16
C GLN A 103 -12.33 -7.97 -2.64
N ALA A 104 -11.92 -9.13 -2.13
CA ALA A 104 -11.68 -9.34 -0.71
C ALA A 104 -10.59 -8.39 -0.19
N CYS A 105 -9.47 -8.25 -0.90
CA CYS A 105 -8.39 -7.36 -0.50
C CYS A 105 -8.86 -5.90 -0.40
N GLU A 106 -9.60 -5.41 -1.40
CA GLU A 106 -10.17 -4.06 -1.39
C GLU A 106 -11.12 -3.86 -0.19
N THR A 107 -12.06 -4.79 0.00
CA THR A 107 -13.03 -4.73 1.10
C THR A 107 -12.34 -4.77 2.46
N LEU A 108 -11.40 -5.70 2.67
CA LEU A 108 -10.67 -5.84 3.92
C LEU A 108 -9.77 -4.63 4.19
N ALA A 109 -9.18 -4.03 3.16
CA ALA A 109 -8.43 -2.78 3.30
C ALA A 109 -9.32 -1.61 3.73
N HIS A 110 -10.51 -1.47 3.14
CA HIS A 110 -11.49 -0.46 3.54
C HIS A 110 -12.00 -0.71 4.97
N LEU A 111 -12.34 -1.95 5.32
CA LEU A 111 -12.81 -2.32 6.66
C LEU A 111 -11.78 -2.02 7.75
N ARG A 112 -10.47 -2.08 7.45
CA ARG A 112 -9.44 -1.70 8.42
C ARG A 112 -9.41 -0.20 8.74
N LEU A 113 -9.90 0.64 7.84
CA LEU A 113 -9.95 2.09 8.00
C LEU A 113 -11.29 2.58 8.58
N THR A 114 -12.30 1.72 8.60
CA THR A 114 -13.67 2.11 8.97
C THR A 114 -14.25 1.15 9.99
N ASN A 115 -15.03 1.64 10.95
CA ASN A 115 -15.72 0.77 11.91
C ASN A 115 -16.98 0.10 11.32
N LYS A 116 -17.05 -0.04 9.99
CA LYS A 116 -18.18 -0.70 9.33
C LYS A 116 -18.00 -2.21 9.41
N GLN A 117 -19.12 -2.93 9.41
CA GLN A 117 -19.15 -4.37 9.19
C GLN A 117 -19.70 -4.59 7.78
N ILE A 118 -18.96 -5.33 6.95
CA ILE A 118 -19.37 -5.74 5.61
C ILE A 118 -19.22 -7.25 5.59
N ASP A 119 -20.29 -7.95 5.24
CA ASP A 119 -20.25 -9.39 5.03
C ASP A 119 -19.46 -9.72 3.75
N LEU A 120 -18.67 -10.79 3.80
CA LEU A 120 -17.81 -11.24 2.70
C LEU A 120 -18.30 -12.60 2.20
N PRO A 121 -19.39 -12.64 1.42
CA PRO A 121 -20.02 -13.89 1.03
C PRO A 121 -19.05 -14.80 0.27
N LEU A 122 -19.14 -16.10 0.56
CA LEU A 122 -18.37 -17.18 -0.04
C LEU A 122 -16.84 -17.05 0.09
N LEU A 123 -16.32 -16.15 0.93
CA LEU A 123 -14.87 -15.95 1.04
C LEU A 123 -14.18 -17.18 1.61
N ASP A 124 -14.69 -17.70 2.71
CA ASP A 124 -14.08 -18.80 3.44
C ASP A 124 -14.08 -20.08 2.61
N GLU A 125 -15.15 -20.32 1.86
CA GLU A 125 -15.28 -21.42 0.91
C GLU A 125 -14.29 -21.27 -0.24
N CYS A 126 -14.10 -20.06 -0.79
CA CYS A 126 -13.10 -19.83 -1.84
C CYS A 126 -11.67 -20.02 -1.31
N LEU A 127 -11.38 -19.55 -0.09
CA LEU A 127 -10.07 -19.73 0.55
C LEU A 127 -9.78 -21.21 0.80
N ALA A 128 -10.76 -21.95 1.31
CA ALA A 128 -10.64 -23.39 1.57
C ALA A 128 -10.46 -24.18 0.27
N ALA A 129 -11.25 -23.87 -0.76
CA ALA A 129 -11.17 -24.54 -2.05
C ALA A 129 -9.81 -24.31 -2.74
N TYR A 130 -9.25 -23.09 -2.68
CA TYR A 130 -7.91 -22.81 -3.20
C TYR A 130 -6.81 -23.52 -2.37
N ALA A 131 -6.95 -23.56 -1.04
CA ALA A 131 -5.97 -24.19 -0.16
C ALA A 131 -5.84 -25.71 -0.36
N GLN A 132 -6.89 -26.39 -0.85
CA GLN A 132 -6.85 -27.83 -1.14
C GLN A 132 -5.96 -28.17 -2.34
N ASN A 133 -5.81 -27.26 -3.30
CA ASN A 133 -5.00 -27.45 -4.50
C ASN A 133 -4.41 -26.11 -4.95
N PRO A 134 -3.42 -25.57 -4.20
CA PRO A 134 -2.84 -24.28 -4.49
C PRO A 134 -2.11 -24.32 -5.84
N LYS A 135 -2.18 -23.20 -6.57
CA LYS A 135 -1.57 -23.02 -7.89
C LYS A 135 -0.66 -21.80 -7.90
N PRO A 136 0.55 -21.86 -7.33
CA PRO A 136 1.49 -20.74 -7.30
C PRO A 136 1.90 -20.25 -8.69
N GLU A 137 1.86 -21.13 -9.71
CA GLU A 137 2.10 -20.81 -11.11
C GLU A 137 1.02 -19.92 -11.75
N GLN A 138 -0.06 -19.64 -11.02
CA GLN A 138 -1.09 -18.67 -11.39
C GLN A 138 -1.01 -17.44 -10.46
N PRO A 139 -0.02 -16.55 -10.66
CA PRO A 139 0.26 -15.44 -9.75
C PRO A 139 -0.96 -14.51 -9.58
N GLY A 140 -1.76 -14.34 -10.63
CA GLY A 140 -2.98 -13.54 -10.62
C GLY A 140 -4.06 -14.01 -9.64
N ILE A 141 -4.03 -15.27 -9.20
CA ILE A 141 -4.87 -15.79 -8.11
C ILE A 141 -4.06 -15.89 -6.83
N HIS A 142 -2.86 -16.48 -6.92
CA HIS A 142 -2.05 -16.83 -5.76
C HIS A 142 -1.65 -15.61 -4.92
N LEU A 143 -1.18 -14.52 -5.52
CA LEU A 143 -0.72 -13.36 -4.75
C LEU A 143 -1.87 -12.63 -4.06
N PHE A 144 -3.04 -12.55 -4.71
CA PHE A 144 -4.24 -11.99 -4.07
C PHE A 144 -4.81 -12.92 -2.98
N TYR A 145 -4.66 -14.24 -3.13
CA TYR A 145 -4.96 -15.20 -2.05
C TYR A 145 -4.09 -14.94 -0.81
N LEU A 146 -2.75 -14.87 -0.98
CA LEU A 146 -1.82 -14.61 0.11
C LEU A 146 -2.09 -13.23 0.75
N ALA A 147 -2.31 -12.19 -0.06
CA ALA A 147 -2.69 -10.88 0.44
C ALA A 147 -4.00 -10.90 1.25
N THR A 148 -5.00 -11.66 0.79
CA THR A 148 -6.26 -11.86 1.54
C THR A 148 -5.99 -12.53 2.88
N LEU A 149 -5.15 -13.58 2.93
CA LEU A 149 -4.77 -14.25 4.18
C LEU A 149 -4.10 -13.30 5.18
N LEU A 150 -3.17 -12.45 4.74
CA LEU A 150 -2.53 -11.43 5.59
C LEU A 150 -3.51 -10.36 6.10
N TYR A 151 -4.62 -10.18 5.39
CA TYR A 151 -5.64 -9.24 5.79
C TYR A 151 -6.63 -9.81 6.81
N LEU A 152 -6.87 -11.13 6.76
CA LEU A 152 -7.71 -11.85 7.72
C LEU A 152 -6.96 -12.27 9.00
N ARG A 153 -5.72 -12.73 8.87
CA ARG A 153 -4.91 -13.23 9.98
C ARG A 153 -3.78 -12.25 10.27
N GLN A 154 -3.71 -11.78 11.52
CA GLN A 154 -2.57 -10.99 11.97
C GLN A 154 -1.38 -11.93 12.22
N ASP A 155 -0.16 -11.44 11.95
CA ASP A 155 1.11 -12.14 12.22
C ASP A 155 1.26 -13.50 11.53
N ASN A 156 1.50 -13.46 10.21
CA ASN A 156 1.82 -14.66 9.43
C ASN A 156 3.04 -14.38 8.53
N ASP A 157 4.22 -14.37 9.15
CA ASP A 157 5.49 -14.06 8.48
C ASP A 157 5.78 -14.98 7.28
N PRO A 158 5.52 -16.30 7.32
CA PRO A 158 5.67 -17.16 6.14
C PRO A 158 4.82 -16.71 4.95
N VAL A 159 3.54 -16.41 5.18
CA VAL A 159 2.64 -15.93 4.11
C VAL A 159 3.11 -14.60 3.54
N PHE A 160 3.66 -13.72 4.37
CA PHE A 160 4.23 -12.46 3.91
C PHE A 160 5.50 -12.65 3.09
N ALA A 161 6.39 -13.56 3.52
CA ALA A 161 7.61 -13.90 2.79
C ALA A 161 7.28 -14.47 1.39
N ASP A 162 6.28 -15.35 1.30
CA ASP A 162 5.79 -15.91 0.04
C ASP A 162 5.18 -14.81 -0.86
N LEU A 163 4.38 -13.91 -0.28
CA LEU A 163 3.79 -12.79 -1.02
C LEU A 163 4.88 -11.86 -1.57
N LYS A 164 5.86 -11.48 -0.75
CA LYS A 164 6.97 -10.60 -1.15
C LYS A 164 7.79 -11.22 -2.28
N SER A 165 8.17 -12.49 -2.13
CA SER A 165 8.92 -13.23 -3.16
C SER A 165 8.12 -13.35 -4.46
N GLY A 166 6.81 -13.60 -4.36
CA GLY A 166 5.92 -13.65 -5.50
C GLY A 166 5.73 -12.30 -6.20
N ILE A 167 5.66 -11.21 -5.46
CA ILE A 167 5.66 -9.84 -6.01
C ILE A 167 6.97 -9.62 -6.77
N GLU A 168 8.13 -9.87 -6.17
CA GLU A 168 9.43 -9.65 -6.82
C GLU A 168 9.59 -10.48 -8.10
N ALA A 169 9.07 -11.71 -8.12
CA ALA A 169 9.15 -12.60 -9.28
C ALA A 169 8.17 -12.25 -10.40
N TYR A 170 6.94 -11.85 -10.07
CA TYR A 170 5.84 -11.80 -11.04
C TYR A 170 5.20 -10.42 -11.22
N ILE A 171 5.67 -9.35 -10.56
CA ILE A 171 5.00 -8.03 -10.62
C ILE A 171 4.79 -7.53 -12.05
N ASP A 172 5.74 -7.81 -12.95
CA ASP A 172 5.67 -7.38 -14.35
C ASP A 172 4.60 -8.13 -15.17
N ASP A 173 4.08 -9.26 -14.67
CA ASP A 173 2.96 -10.01 -15.25
C ASP A 173 1.59 -9.43 -14.89
N PHE A 174 1.54 -8.46 -13.99
CA PHE A 174 0.29 -7.81 -13.57
C PHE A 174 0.03 -6.52 -14.37
N PRO A 175 -1.25 -6.17 -14.60
CA PRO A 175 -1.58 -4.84 -15.07
C PRO A 175 -1.19 -3.80 -14.02
N HIS A 176 -0.85 -2.58 -14.46
CA HIS A 176 -0.32 -1.51 -13.60
C HIS A 176 -1.14 -1.24 -12.33
N ASN A 177 -2.48 -1.30 -12.41
CA ASN A 177 -3.35 -1.15 -11.24
C ASN A 177 -3.15 -2.28 -10.23
N ASP A 178 -3.17 -3.55 -10.66
CA ASP A 178 -2.95 -4.69 -9.77
C ASP A 178 -1.53 -4.66 -9.17
N GLN A 179 -0.53 -4.19 -9.92
CA GLN A 179 0.83 -4.01 -9.39
C GLN A 179 0.82 -3.06 -8.19
N ARG A 180 0.17 -1.89 -8.37
CA ARG A 180 0.02 -0.90 -7.31
C ARG A 180 -0.73 -1.48 -6.12
N ASP A 181 -1.82 -2.20 -6.35
CA ASP A 181 -2.64 -2.76 -5.28
C ASP A 181 -1.86 -3.78 -4.46
N LEU A 182 -1.17 -4.73 -5.09
CA LEU A 182 -0.33 -5.71 -4.40
C LEU A 182 0.79 -5.05 -3.58
N LEU A 183 1.49 -4.08 -4.16
CA LEU A 183 2.54 -3.33 -3.46
C LEU A 183 1.98 -2.57 -2.25
N VAL A 184 0.84 -1.89 -2.41
CA VAL A 184 0.19 -1.15 -1.31
C VAL A 184 -0.26 -2.11 -0.20
N LEU A 185 -0.83 -3.26 -0.53
CA LEU A 185 -1.24 -4.29 0.45
C LEU A 185 -0.03 -4.81 1.25
N ALA A 186 1.07 -5.13 0.57
CA ALA A 186 2.30 -5.61 1.19
C ALA A 186 2.96 -4.53 2.08
N ILE A 187 3.10 -3.31 1.56
CA ILE A 187 3.64 -2.16 2.30
C ILE A 187 2.81 -1.85 3.54
N ASN A 188 1.48 -1.86 3.43
CA ASN A 188 0.59 -1.63 4.57
C ASN A 188 0.72 -2.74 5.62
N HIS A 189 1.00 -3.98 5.21
CA HIS A 189 1.35 -5.03 6.16
C HIS A 189 2.65 -4.68 6.88
N CYS A 190 3.74 -4.38 6.17
CA CYS A 190 5.04 -4.07 6.78
C CYS A 190 5.00 -2.85 7.71
N LEU A 191 4.30 -1.78 7.31
CA LEU A 191 4.15 -0.57 8.13
C LEU A 191 3.46 -0.89 9.46
N ARG A 192 2.48 -1.79 9.49
CA ARG A 192 1.83 -2.22 10.74
C ARG A 192 2.78 -3.02 11.63
N GLN A 193 3.52 -3.98 11.07
CA GLN A 193 4.50 -4.75 11.81
C GLN A 193 5.59 -3.83 12.41
N SER A 194 6.07 -2.87 11.61
CA SER A 194 7.04 -1.87 12.07
C SER A 194 6.47 -0.99 13.19
N ASN A 195 5.22 -0.53 13.07
CA ASN A 195 4.56 0.25 14.12
C ASN A 195 4.31 -0.56 15.40
N ALA A 196 4.22 -1.89 15.30
CA ALA A 196 4.18 -2.81 16.44
C ALA A 196 5.56 -3.07 17.08
N GLY A 197 6.63 -2.43 16.57
CA GLY A 197 7.99 -2.53 17.10
C GLY A 197 8.90 -3.50 16.36
N ARG A 198 8.41 -4.17 15.30
CA ARG A 198 9.18 -5.12 14.49
C ARG A 198 10.01 -4.40 13.43
N ARG A 199 11.20 -3.94 13.83
CA ARG A 199 12.08 -3.11 13.00
C ARG A 199 12.54 -3.81 11.71
N GLU A 200 12.59 -5.14 11.68
CA GLU A 200 12.96 -5.93 10.50
C GLU A 200 12.02 -5.72 9.30
N PHE A 201 10.83 -5.17 9.52
CA PHE A 201 9.90 -4.81 8.44
C PHE A 201 10.19 -3.44 7.83
N LEU A 202 11.01 -2.59 8.44
CA LEU A 202 11.36 -1.28 7.87
C LEU A 202 12.12 -1.43 6.56
N SER A 203 13.16 -2.27 6.53
CA SER A 203 13.95 -2.52 5.31
C SER A 203 13.08 -3.07 4.20
N GLN A 204 12.26 -4.07 4.52
CA GLN A 204 11.32 -4.68 3.58
C GLN A 204 10.29 -3.68 3.04
N THR A 205 9.86 -2.73 3.87
CA THR A 205 8.98 -1.63 3.43
C THR A 205 9.69 -0.75 2.40
N LEU A 206 10.95 -0.38 2.64
CA LEU A 206 11.72 0.47 1.73
C LEU A 206 11.97 -0.24 0.39
N ASP A 207 12.28 -1.54 0.42
CA ASP A 207 12.50 -2.34 -0.80
C ASP A 207 11.25 -2.37 -1.69
N LEU A 208 10.07 -2.59 -1.09
CA LEU A 208 8.80 -2.56 -1.82
C LEU A 208 8.50 -1.16 -2.38
N TYR A 209 8.83 -0.09 -1.66
CA TYR A 209 8.73 1.27 -2.19
C TYR A 209 9.67 1.49 -3.39
N LYS A 210 10.93 1.08 -3.28
CA LYS A 210 11.92 1.17 -4.38
C LYS A 210 11.43 0.41 -5.61
N LEU A 211 10.90 -0.80 -5.44
CA LEU A 211 10.32 -1.60 -6.53
C LEU A 211 9.16 -0.86 -7.21
N GLY A 212 8.21 -0.32 -6.43
CA GLY A 212 7.08 0.42 -7.00
C GLY A 212 7.48 1.74 -7.67
N LEU A 213 8.51 2.43 -7.18
CA LEU A 213 9.08 3.61 -7.84
C LEU A 213 9.73 3.24 -9.18
N GLN A 214 10.53 2.17 -9.21
CA GLN A 214 11.17 1.67 -10.43
C GLN A 214 10.13 1.30 -11.50
N ARG A 215 9.02 0.68 -11.10
CA ARG A 215 7.89 0.31 -11.96
C ARG A 215 6.87 1.42 -12.18
N LYS A 216 7.09 2.60 -11.59
CA LYS A 216 6.21 3.77 -11.68
C LYS A 216 4.76 3.48 -11.24
N THR A 217 4.55 2.53 -10.32
CA THR A 217 3.21 2.11 -9.86
C THR A 217 2.56 3.12 -8.93
N PHE A 218 3.37 3.94 -8.25
CA PHE A 218 2.88 4.99 -7.34
C PHE A 218 2.54 6.32 -8.03
N TYR A 219 2.70 6.41 -9.36
CA TYR A 219 2.38 7.63 -10.10
C TYR A 219 1.03 7.52 -10.81
N GLU A 220 0.08 8.34 -10.37
CA GLU A 220 -1.20 8.52 -11.05
C GLU A 220 -1.12 9.77 -11.91
N ARG A 221 -1.22 9.61 -13.24
CA ARG A 221 -1.08 10.72 -14.21
C ARG A 221 0.21 11.53 -13.98
N GLY A 222 1.30 10.83 -13.68
CA GLY A 222 2.63 11.41 -13.42
C GLY A 222 2.83 12.01 -12.02
N ARG A 223 1.81 11.96 -11.14
CA ARG A 223 1.84 12.52 -9.79
C ARG A 223 1.93 11.45 -8.72
N ILE A 224 2.64 11.74 -7.63
CA ILE A 224 2.73 10.86 -6.45
C ILE A 224 1.82 11.38 -5.33
N GLY A 225 1.14 10.47 -4.63
CA GLY A 225 0.31 10.82 -3.48
C GLY A 225 1.12 11.32 -2.29
N ILE A 226 0.59 12.30 -1.56
CA ILE A 226 1.27 12.91 -0.40
C ILE A 226 1.63 11.89 0.68
N PHE A 227 0.75 10.92 0.93
CA PHE A 227 0.97 9.88 1.94
C PHE A 227 2.10 8.94 1.55
N THR A 228 2.11 8.49 0.29
CA THR A 228 3.19 7.66 -0.26
C THR A 228 4.53 8.38 -0.18
N PHE A 229 4.57 9.66 -0.59
CA PHE A 229 5.79 10.48 -0.52
C PHE A 229 6.33 10.59 0.91
N ASN A 230 5.47 10.98 1.87
CA ASN A 230 5.84 11.12 3.28
C ASN A 230 6.31 9.80 3.91
N ASN A 231 5.67 8.70 3.55
CA ASN A 231 6.03 7.37 4.06
C ASN A 231 7.37 6.91 3.49
N ILE A 232 7.64 7.13 2.20
CA ILE A 232 8.93 6.79 1.58
C ILE A 232 10.07 7.51 2.30
N VAL A 233 9.98 8.85 2.41
CA VAL A 233 10.98 9.64 3.13
C VAL A 233 11.09 9.17 4.57
N GLY A 234 9.95 8.95 5.25
CA GLY A 234 9.95 8.57 6.64
C GLY A 234 10.57 7.20 6.94
N VAL A 235 10.33 6.22 6.09
CA VAL A 235 10.92 4.88 6.22
C VAL A 235 12.42 4.94 5.93
N ALA A 236 12.83 5.66 4.88
CA ALA A 236 14.24 5.83 4.55
C ALA A 236 15.01 6.50 5.69
N LEU A 237 14.48 7.59 6.25
CA LEU A 237 15.09 8.28 7.40
C LEU A 237 15.22 7.36 8.63
N LYS A 238 14.17 6.59 8.95
CA LYS A 238 14.22 5.61 10.07
C LYS A 238 15.28 4.52 9.87
N LEU A 239 15.63 4.21 8.63
CA LEU A 239 16.70 3.26 8.29
C LEU A 239 18.09 3.91 8.23
N GLY A 240 18.19 5.23 8.43
CA GLY A 240 19.44 5.98 8.27
C GLY A 240 19.84 6.25 6.82
N GLU A 241 18.95 5.97 5.85
CA GLU A 241 19.17 6.16 4.41
C GLU A 241 18.96 7.63 4.01
N VAL A 242 19.66 8.54 4.70
CA VAL A 242 19.46 9.98 4.58
C VAL A 242 19.80 10.49 3.18
N GLY A 243 20.90 10.02 2.58
CA GLY A 243 21.31 10.41 1.23
C GLY A 243 20.28 10.00 0.17
N TRP A 244 19.81 8.76 0.24
CA TRP A 244 18.78 8.25 -0.67
C TRP A 244 17.45 9.01 -0.52
N ALA A 245 17.07 9.35 0.72
CA ALA A 245 15.86 10.13 0.98
C ALA A 245 15.92 11.55 0.38
N ASP A 246 17.10 12.18 0.42
CA ASP A 246 17.37 13.49 -0.19
C ASP A 246 17.23 13.43 -1.72
N GLU A 247 17.88 12.45 -2.35
CA GLU A 247 17.77 12.20 -3.80
C GLU A 247 16.32 11.94 -4.23
N PHE A 248 15.61 11.09 -3.47
CA PHE A 248 14.19 10.81 -3.74
C PHE A 248 13.34 12.07 -3.65
N LEU A 249 13.54 12.89 -2.62
CA LEU A 249 12.78 14.12 -2.40
C LEU A 249 12.96 15.07 -3.57
N GLU A 250 14.20 15.37 -3.96
CA GLU A 250 14.49 16.31 -5.04
C GLU A 250 13.98 15.78 -6.40
N ALA A 251 14.12 14.48 -6.67
CA ALA A 251 13.62 13.88 -7.92
C ALA A 251 12.09 13.85 -8.03
N ASN A 252 11.35 13.88 -6.91
CA ASN A 252 9.90 13.68 -6.89
C ASN A 252 9.09 14.88 -6.38
N ALA A 253 9.72 15.92 -5.83
CA ALA A 253 9.04 17.11 -5.31
C ALA A 253 8.09 17.75 -6.34
N SER A 254 8.52 17.83 -7.61
CA SER A 254 7.70 18.38 -8.71
C SER A 254 6.48 17.52 -9.06
N ARG A 255 6.48 16.24 -8.66
CA ARG A 255 5.39 15.28 -8.90
C ARG A 255 4.31 15.31 -7.82
N LEU A 256 4.51 16.07 -6.74
CA LEU A 256 3.47 16.29 -5.74
C LEU A 256 2.34 17.18 -6.30
N PRO A 257 1.10 17.01 -5.81
CA PRO A 257 0.00 17.94 -6.09
C PRO A 257 0.41 19.37 -5.74
N GLN A 258 0.20 20.31 -6.67
CA GLN A 258 0.68 21.69 -6.54
C GLN A 258 0.21 22.35 -5.22
N GLU A 259 -1.06 22.16 -4.87
CA GLU A 259 -1.70 22.70 -3.67
C GLU A 259 -1.06 22.24 -2.35
N LYS A 260 -0.38 21.08 -2.36
CA LYS A 260 0.22 20.46 -1.18
C LYS A 260 1.75 20.36 -1.25
N ARG A 261 2.34 20.77 -2.37
CA ARG A 261 3.77 20.58 -2.64
C ARG A 261 4.64 21.30 -1.64
N GLU A 262 4.40 22.59 -1.42
CA GLU A 262 5.21 23.42 -0.51
C GLU A 262 5.18 22.85 0.92
N GLU A 263 3.99 22.57 1.44
CA GLU A 263 3.75 21.96 2.75
C GLU A 263 4.54 20.65 2.93
N VAL A 264 4.43 19.73 1.96
CA VAL A 264 5.05 18.40 2.02
C VAL A 264 6.56 18.48 1.84
N VAL A 265 7.06 19.30 0.92
CA VAL A 265 8.50 19.47 0.66
C VAL A 265 9.19 20.12 1.85
N SER A 266 8.60 21.21 2.37
CA SER A 266 9.06 21.90 3.58
C SER A 266 9.22 20.94 4.75
N LEU A 267 8.18 20.16 5.05
CA LEU A 267 8.21 19.22 6.17
C LEU A 267 9.28 18.14 5.98
N ASN A 268 9.41 17.56 4.79
CA ASN A 268 10.39 16.48 4.57
C ASN A 268 11.84 17.00 4.51
N ARG A 269 12.07 18.23 4.04
CA ARG A 269 13.38 18.90 4.17
C ARG A 269 13.74 19.15 5.63
N ALA A 270 12.78 19.58 6.44
CA ALA A 270 12.98 19.71 7.88
C ALA A 270 13.35 18.36 8.52
N ARG A 271 12.69 17.26 8.14
CA ARG A 271 13.02 15.91 8.63
C ARG A 271 14.43 15.48 8.21
N LEU A 272 14.83 15.72 6.96
CA LEU A 272 16.18 15.45 6.48
C LEU A 272 17.24 16.24 7.25
N ALA A 273 17.01 17.54 7.45
CA ALA A 273 17.92 18.39 8.22
C ALA A 273 18.03 17.92 9.68
N TYR A 274 16.91 17.50 10.29
CA TYR A 274 16.88 16.99 11.65
C TYR A 274 17.73 15.73 11.81
N GLU A 275 17.65 14.77 10.88
CA GLU A 275 18.48 13.56 10.90
C GLU A 275 19.97 13.85 10.65
N LYS A 276 20.29 14.98 10.01
CA LYS A 276 21.66 15.51 9.87
C LYS A 276 22.12 16.33 11.10
N SER A 277 21.29 16.40 12.15
CA SER A 277 21.50 17.25 13.33
C SER A 277 21.60 18.76 13.03
N ASP A 278 21.14 19.20 11.86
CA ASP A 278 21.09 20.61 11.48
C ASP A 278 19.77 21.22 11.98
N TYR A 279 19.76 21.57 13.25
CA TYR A 279 18.57 22.07 13.93
C TYR A 279 18.14 23.46 13.45
N ASP A 280 19.07 24.33 13.04
CA ASP A 280 18.74 25.66 12.53
C ASP A 280 18.08 25.57 11.15
N ALA A 281 18.63 24.77 10.24
CA ALA A 281 17.97 24.51 8.96
C ALA A 281 16.61 23.82 9.16
N THR A 282 16.52 22.89 10.12
CA THR A 282 15.23 22.26 10.46
C THR A 282 14.18 23.30 10.84
N LEU A 283 14.48 24.19 11.79
CA LEU A 283 13.55 25.23 12.23
C LEU A 283 13.21 26.21 11.09
N SER A 284 14.19 26.56 10.26
CA SER A 284 13.98 27.41 9.08
C SER A 284 13.01 26.75 8.10
N PHE A 285 13.23 25.48 7.74
CA PHE A 285 12.31 24.75 6.86
C PHE A 285 10.90 24.68 7.46
N LEU A 286 10.76 24.48 8.78
CA LEU A 286 9.45 24.45 9.43
C LEU A 286 8.67 25.79 9.38
N GLN A 287 9.32 26.89 9.03
CA GLN A 287 8.69 28.21 8.87
C GLN A 287 8.29 28.51 7.42
N THR A 288 8.73 27.69 6.45
CA THR A 288 8.52 27.95 5.02
C THR A 288 7.12 27.61 4.51
N ALA A 289 6.30 26.90 5.27
CA ALA A 289 4.97 26.49 4.84
C ALA A 289 3.93 26.61 5.95
N ASP A 290 2.68 26.81 5.55
CA ASP A 290 1.54 26.75 6.44
C ASP A 290 0.98 25.31 6.50
N TYR A 291 1.11 24.67 7.66
CA TYR A 291 0.71 23.29 7.86
C TYR A 291 -0.78 23.17 8.15
N GLN A 292 -1.55 23.08 7.06
CA GLN A 292 -3.00 22.90 7.09
C GLN A 292 -3.39 21.45 7.45
N ASP A 293 -2.61 20.46 7.01
CA ASP A 293 -2.86 19.07 7.36
C ASP A 293 -2.52 18.80 8.85
N PHE A 294 -3.40 18.06 9.52
CA PHE A 294 -3.24 17.75 10.95
C PHE A 294 -1.96 16.97 11.21
N ILE A 295 -1.67 15.95 10.40
CA ILE A 295 -0.50 15.09 10.59
C ILE A 295 0.77 15.91 10.32
N HIS A 296 0.82 16.70 9.26
CA HIS A 296 1.97 17.55 8.97
C HIS A 296 2.25 18.57 10.08
N HIS A 297 1.21 19.28 10.53
CA HIS A 297 1.34 20.27 11.59
C HIS A 297 1.88 19.63 12.87
N PHE A 298 1.32 18.51 13.33
CA PHE A 298 1.80 17.87 14.54
C PHE A 298 3.16 17.17 14.37
N THR A 299 3.52 16.77 13.15
CA THR A 299 4.89 16.32 12.83
C THR A 299 5.89 17.47 12.98
N ALA A 300 5.58 18.65 12.43
CA ALA A 300 6.41 19.85 12.59
C ALA A 300 6.60 20.23 14.06
N ARG A 301 5.52 20.22 14.85
CA ARG A 301 5.59 20.50 16.29
C ARG A 301 6.37 19.42 17.05
N LEU A 302 6.31 18.17 16.62
CA LEU A 302 7.11 17.10 17.21
C LEU A 302 8.61 17.32 16.93
N LEU A 303 8.99 17.72 15.72
CA LEU A 303 10.40 18.08 15.43
C LEU A 303 10.87 19.25 16.29
N GLN A 304 10.05 20.30 16.44
CA GLN A 304 10.35 21.42 17.34
C GLN A 304 10.53 20.96 18.80
N LEU A 305 9.65 20.07 19.28
CA LEU A 305 9.77 19.48 20.62
C LEU A 305 11.13 18.78 20.79
N LYS A 306 11.52 17.95 19.83
CA LYS A 306 12.80 17.24 19.86
C LYS A 306 13.97 18.22 19.87
N ILE A 307 13.97 19.23 18.99
CA ILE A 307 15.04 20.24 18.93
C ILE A 307 15.17 21.03 20.23
N PHE A 308 14.07 21.52 20.80
CA PHE A 308 14.13 22.28 22.05
C PHE A 308 14.60 21.43 23.23
N PHE A 309 14.33 20.12 23.18
CA PHE A 309 14.90 19.17 24.12
C PHE A 309 16.40 18.99 23.88
N GLU A 310 16.85 18.74 22.64
CA GLU A 310 18.28 18.57 22.31
C GLU A 310 19.15 19.81 22.58
N ARG A 311 18.55 21.01 22.59
CA ARG A 311 19.24 22.28 22.89
C ARG A 311 19.17 22.71 24.35
N ASP A 312 18.51 21.96 25.22
CA ASP A 312 18.26 22.35 26.62
C ASP A 312 17.53 23.70 26.76
N ASP A 313 16.73 24.08 25.76
CA ASP A 313 15.95 25.32 25.73
C ASP A 313 14.65 25.18 26.55
N PHE A 314 14.77 24.90 27.86
CA PHE A 314 13.65 24.52 28.72
C PHE A 314 12.48 25.52 28.76
N ASN A 315 12.77 26.82 28.60
CA ASN A 315 11.75 27.86 28.53
C ASN A 315 10.89 27.76 27.26
N LEU A 316 11.54 27.56 26.11
CA LEU A 316 10.86 27.37 24.82
C LEU A 316 10.14 26.03 24.82
N LEU A 317 10.79 24.97 25.31
CA LEU A 317 10.25 23.64 25.44
C LEU A 317 8.94 23.63 26.25
N THR A 318 8.94 24.24 27.44
CA THR A 318 7.76 24.31 28.31
C THR A 318 6.61 25.08 27.65
N SER A 319 6.92 26.22 27.03
CA SER A 319 5.93 27.03 26.30
C SER A 319 5.34 26.28 25.09
N HIS A 320 6.20 25.54 24.38
CA HIS A 320 5.81 24.71 23.25
C HIS A 320 4.94 23.53 23.65
N LEU A 321 5.28 22.80 24.71
CA LEU A 321 4.48 21.72 25.27
C LEU A 321 3.07 22.22 25.65
N ARG A 322 2.98 23.35 26.37
CA ARG A 322 1.70 23.94 26.79
C ARG A 322 0.83 24.34 25.61
N SER A 323 1.39 25.07 24.64
CA SER A 323 0.64 25.52 23.46
C SER A 323 0.19 24.36 22.58
N THR A 324 1.07 23.37 22.35
CA THR A 324 0.75 22.18 21.54
C THR A 324 -0.35 21.34 22.16
N LYS A 325 -0.31 21.11 23.48
CA LYS A 325 -1.37 20.39 24.21
C LYS A 325 -2.70 21.13 24.15
N SER A 326 -2.70 22.46 24.29
CA SER A 326 -3.92 23.26 24.15
C SER A 326 -4.54 23.10 22.76
N LEU A 327 -3.71 23.15 21.71
CA LEU A 327 -4.15 22.93 20.33
C LEU A 327 -4.74 21.51 20.13
N LEU A 328 -4.09 20.47 20.67
CA LEU A 328 -4.61 19.09 20.65
C LEU A 328 -5.94 18.92 21.40
N GLY A 329 -6.19 19.72 22.43
CA GLY A 329 -7.42 19.68 23.22
C GLY A 329 -8.62 20.33 22.54
N ARG A 330 -8.39 21.39 21.75
CA ARG A 330 -9.46 22.15 21.07
C ARG A 330 -10.10 21.41 19.89
N ARG A 331 -9.40 20.46 19.26
CA ARG A 331 -9.91 19.70 18.12
C ARG A 331 -10.77 18.52 18.59
N LYS A 332 -12.06 18.51 18.24
CA LYS A 332 -13.00 17.40 18.51
C LYS A 332 -12.80 16.27 17.49
N ASN A 333 -12.83 15.02 17.95
CA ASN A 333 -12.87 13.77 17.16
C ASN A 333 -11.80 13.58 16.06
N ILE A 334 -10.56 13.25 16.40
CA ILE A 334 -9.54 12.89 15.41
C ILE A 334 -8.81 11.58 15.79
N GLY A 335 -9.55 10.46 15.80
CA GLY A 335 -9.04 9.10 15.61
C GLY A 335 -7.71 8.69 16.30
N TYR A 336 -6.94 7.84 15.62
CA TYR A 336 -5.67 7.28 16.11
C TYR A 336 -4.57 8.34 16.28
N HIS A 337 -4.37 9.20 15.28
CA HIS A 337 -3.25 10.15 15.25
C HIS A 337 -3.29 11.19 16.38
N GLN A 338 -4.48 11.69 16.76
CA GLN A 338 -4.58 12.63 17.88
C GLN A 338 -4.22 11.97 19.21
N ARG A 339 -4.63 10.71 19.43
CA ARG A 339 -4.23 9.95 20.62
C ARG A 339 -2.72 9.76 20.66
N ASN A 340 -2.11 9.41 19.53
CA ASN A 340 -0.65 9.26 19.42
C ASN A 340 0.09 10.55 19.80
N TYR A 341 -0.22 11.69 19.17
CA TYR A 341 0.44 12.95 19.52
C TYR A 341 0.17 13.37 20.96
N ARG A 342 -1.07 13.24 21.45
CA ARG A 342 -1.39 13.54 22.85
C ARG A 342 -0.55 12.72 23.82
N ASN A 343 -0.37 11.42 23.54
CA ASN A 343 0.47 10.55 24.34
C ASN A 343 1.93 11.01 24.33
N ILE A 344 2.49 11.31 23.16
CA ILE A 344 3.88 11.78 23.00
C ILE A 344 4.11 13.07 23.79
N PHE A 345 3.29 14.10 23.57
CA PHE A 345 3.45 15.40 24.23
C PHE A 345 3.18 15.33 25.75
N ARG A 346 2.28 14.43 26.20
CA ARG A 346 2.07 14.18 27.63
C ARG A 346 3.28 13.51 28.27
N LEU A 347 3.87 12.52 27.61
CA LEU A 347 5.04 11.80 28.11
C LEU A 347 6.27 12.74 28.13
N ALA A 348 6.51 13.51 27.07
CA ALA A 348 7.59 14.49 27.03
C ALA A 348 7.49 15.54 28.16
N GLU A 349 6.29 16.03 28.48
CA GLU A 349 6.10 16.93 29.62
C GLU A 349 6.44 16.26 30.97
N LYS A 350 6.22 14.95 31.11
CA LYS A 350 6.65 14.22 32.31
C LYS A 350 8.17 14.13 32.41
N ILE A 351 8.86 13.91 31.28
CA ILE A 351 10.33 13.84 31.21
C ILE A 351 10.94 15.16 31.72
N VAL A 352 10.46 16.30 31.20
CA VAL A 352 10.94 17.63 31.59
C VAL A 352 10.72 17.95 33.08
N ARG A 353 9.83 17.23 33.75
CA ARG A 353 9.49 17.43 35.16
C ARG A 353 10.17 16.44 36.11
N ILE A 354 10.99 15.51 35.60
CA ILE A 354 11.65 14.56 36.48
C ILE A 354 12.69 15.33 37.31
N PRO A 355 12.69 15.19 38.65
CA PRO A 355 13.76 15.75 39.48
C PRO A 355 15.11 15.13 39.11
N PRO A 356 16.20 15.93 39.02
CA PRO A 356 17.53 15.40 38.75
C PRO A 356 17.92 14.29 39.74
N GLY A 357 18.30 13.11 39.23
CA GLY A 357 18.76 11.98 40.05
C GLY A 357 17.66 11.07 40.65
N ASP A 358 16.38 11.36 40.44
CA ASP A 358 15.26 10.46 40.81
C ASP A 358 15.09 9.23 39.88
N ARG A 359 15.87 8.18 40.16
CA ARG A 359 15.86 6.92 39.38
C ARG A 359 14.55 6.15 39.46
N GLU A 360 13.79 6.31 40.55
CA GLU A 360 12.52 5.60 40.72
C GLU A 360 11.47 6.16 39.76
N VAL A 361 11.32 7.49 39.72
CA VAL A 361 10.39 8.16 38.82
C VAL A 361 10.79 7.93 37.36
N ALA A 362 12.09 7.97 37.04
CA ALA A 362 12.59 7.65 35.70
C ALA A 362 12.23 6.20 35.29
N GLY A 363 12.44 5.22 36.19
CA GLY A 363 12.07 3.82 35.96
C GLY A 363 10.57 3.62 35.72
N GLN A 364 9.73 4.25 36.53
CA GLN A 364 8.27 4.24 36.36
C GLN A 364 7.85 4.86 35.02
N LEU A 365 8.50 5.96 34.60
CA LEU A 365 8.20 6.60 33.33
C LEU A 365 8.63 5.74 32.13
N LYS A 366 9.79 5.07 32.19
CA LYS A 366 10.20 4.11 31.14
C LYS A 366 9.16 3.00 30.97
N ALA A 367 8.71 2.39 32.07
CA ALA A 367 7.64 1.38 32.03
C ALA A 367 6.34 1.94 31.43
N GLN A 368 5.98 3.18 31.80
CA GLN A 368 4.82 3.85 31.23
C GLN A 368 4.96 4.11 29.71
N ILE A 369 6.13 4.55 29.24
CA ILE A 369 6.39 4.76 27.81
C ILE A 369 6.22 3.45 27.04
N MET A 370 6.75 2.35 27.57
CA MET A 370 6.64 1.02 26.96
C MET A 370 5.18 0.55 26.87
N ALA A 371 4.39 0.76 27.93
CA ALA A 371 2.99 0.36 28.00
C ALA A 371 2.02 1.29 27.24
N THR A 372 2.46 2.49 26.85
CA THR A 372 1.58 3.44 26.16
C THR A 372 1.36 3.05 24.70
N ASP A 373 0.10 2.86 24.32
CA ASP A 373 -0.32 2.64 22.92
C ASP A 373 -1.55 3.53 22.60
N PRO A 374 -1.56 4.27 21.47
CA PRO A 374 -0.48 4.44 20.50
C PRO A 374 0.63 5.38 20.98
N CYS A 375 1.88 5.03 20.67
CA CYS A 375 3.04 5.90 20.84
C CYS A 375 4.12 5.56 19.80
N THR A 376 4.25 6.40 18.78
CA THR A 376 5.16 6.21 17.64
C THR A 376 6.59 6.67 17.92
N GLU A 377 6.83 7.38 19.02
CA GLU A 377 8.11 7.98 19.41
C GLU A 377 8.69 7.37 20.68
N LYS A 378 8.36 6.10 20.98
CA LYS A 378 8.86 5.40 22.19
C LYS A 378 10.38 5.46 22.29
N GLU A 379 11.08 5.20 21.19
CA GLU A 379 12.55 5.15 21.16
C GLU A 379 13.17 6.50 21.52
N TRP A 380 12.64 7.59 20.98
CA TRP A 380 13.12 8.93 21.32
C TRP A 380 12.78 9.27 22.78
N LEU A 381 11.57 8.97 23.25
CA LEU A 381 11.17 9.22 24.65
C LEU A 381 12.02 8.44 25.65
N LEU A 382 12.38 7.19 25.35
CA LEU A 382 13.26 6.38 26.20
C LEU A 382 14.67 6.98 26.28
N ARG A 383 15.24 7.40 25.14
CA ARG A 383 16.53 8.10 25.10
C ARG A 383 16.49 9.43 25.86
N ALA A 384 15.40 10.18 25.75
CA ALA A 384 15.21 11.43 26.48
C ALA A 384 15.20 11.22 28.00
N VAL A 385 14.55 10.15 28.50
CA VAL A 385 14.62 9.79 29.93
C VAL A 385 16.03 9.41 30.37
N GLU A 386 16.84 8.83 29.48
CA GLU A 386 18.22 8.41 29.77
C GLU A 386 19.24 9.54 29.73
N ARG A 387 18.93 10.66 29.07
CA ARG A 387 19.86 11.79 28.93
C ARG A 387 19.87 12.70 30.16
N ASP A 388 18.71 12.88 30.79
CA ASP A 388 18.55 13.75 31.96
C ASP A 388 18.94 13.02 33.28
N PHE A 389 19.61 11.86 33.17
CA PHE A 389 19.98 10.91 34.22
C PHE A 389 21.32 10.22 33.93
#